data_AF-A0A9W8CM52-F1
#
_entry.id   AF-A0A9W8CM52-F1
#
_cell.length_a   1.000
_cell.length_b   1.000
_cell.length_c   1.000
_cell.angle_alpha   90.00
_cell.angle_beta   90.00
_cell.angle_gamma   90.00
#
_symmetry.space_group_name_H-M   'P 1'
#
loop_
_entity.id
_entity.type
_entity.pdbx_description
1 polymer ?
#
loop_
_entity_poly.entity_id
_entity_poly.type
_entity_poly.pdbx_seq_one_letter_code
_entity_poly.pdbx_strand_id
1 'polypeptide(L)'
;MSSSASGLNLSSANKDEVKQRVRKEMAMANAQELVNNINKNCYQMCLSKNPGTSISSSDETCLARCMDKFLASWDVVSRAYVSRVQQEGSP
;
A
#
# COMPACT_ATOMS: atom_id res chain seq x y z
N MET A 1 -15.45 -41.85 17.82
CA MET A 1 -15.30 -40.52 17.19
C MET A 1 -14.28 -39.77 18.02
N SER A 2 -13.00 -39.87 17.66
CA SER A 2 -11.89 -39.28 18.43
C SER A 2 -11.20 -38.20 17.61
N SER A 3 -11.05 -37.07 18.26
CA SER A 3 -10.39 -35.83 17.87
C SER A 3 -9.07 -36.00 17.14
N SER A 4 -8.80 -35.12 16.18
CA SER A 4 -7.43 -34.69 15.83
C SER A 4 -7.49 -33.30 15.22
N ALA A 5 -7.55 -32.29 16.10
CA ALA A 5 -7.07 -30.97 15.77
C ALA A 5 -5.55 -31.08 15.68
N SER A 6 -5.04 -31.22 14.45
CA SER A 6 -3.61 -31.24 14.16
C SER A 6 -3.02 -29.89 14.55
N GLY A 7 -2.48 -29.84 15.77
CA GLY A 7 -1.69 -28.73 16.26
C GLY A 7 -0.52 -28.49 15.30
N LEU A 8 -0.40 -27.24 14.84
CA LEU A 8 0.72 -26.76 14.05
C LEU A 8 2.00 -26.85 14.89
N ASN A 9 2.66 -28.01 14.85
CA ASN A 9 4.01 -28.17 15.37
C ASN A 9 4.98 -27.55 14.36
N LEU A 10 4.95 -26.22 14.28
CA LEU A 10 5.78 -25.43 13.37
C LEU A 10 7.18 -25.39 13.97
N SER A 11 8.12 -26.15 13.38
CA SER A 11 9.54 -26.06 13.72
C SER A 11 10.00 -24.60 13.59
N SER A 12 11.04 -24.20 14.33
CA SER A 12 11.59 -22.83 14.26
C SER A 12 11.91 -22.41 12.82
N ALA A 13 12.46 -23.33 12.02
CA ALA A 13 12.71 -23.12 10.60
C ALA A 13 11.42 -22.82 9.82
N ASN A 14 10.35 -23.59 10.06
CA ASN A 14 9.06 -23.35 9.40
C ASN A 14 8.39 -22.05 9.89
N LYS A 15 8.63 -21.62 11.14
CA LYS A 15 8.13 -20.35 11.69
C LYS A 15 8.72 -19.16 10.95
N ASP A 16 10.02 -19.18 10.69
CA ASP A 16 10.69 -18.07 10.02
C ASP A 16 10.34 -18.00 8.53
N GLU A 17 10.20 -19.15 7.86
CA GLU A 17 9.72 -19.21 6.48
C GLU A 17 8.28 -18.67 6.35
N VAL A 18 7.39 -19.02 7.28
CA VAL A 18 6.02 -18.48 7.30
C VAL A 18 6.03 -16.98 7.55
N LYS A 19 6.82 -16.47 8.50
CA LYS A 19 6.96 -15.02 8.73
C LYS A 19 7.46 -14.29 7.48
N GLN A 20 8.43 -14.85 6.76
CA GLN A 20 8.94 -14.26 5.53
C GLN A 20 7.87 -14.20 4.44
N ARG A 21 7.10 -15.28 4.27
CA ARG A 21 5.97 -15.31 3.33
C ARG A 21 4.93 -14.24 3.67
N VAL A 22 4.51 -14.17 4.93
CA VAL A 22 3.55 -13.16 5.41
C VAL A 22 4.07 -11.74 5.18
N ARG A 23 5.34 -11.46 5.46
CA ARG A 23 5.95 -10.14 5.18
C ARG A 23 5.92 -9.78 3.69
N LYS A 24 6.21 -10.75 2.81
CA LYS A 24 6.16 -10.55 1.36
C LYS A 24 4.74 -10.25 0.90
N GLU A 25 3.75 -11.00 1.39
CA GLU A 25 2.34 -10.79 1.07
C GLU A 25 1.86 -9.42 1.54
N MET A 26 2.19 -9.01 2.76
CA MET A 26 1.88 -7.67 3.25
C MET A 26 2.54 -6.57 2.40
N ALA A 27 3.80 -6.74 2.01
CA ALA A 27 4.48 -5.77 1.15
C ALA A 27 3.77 -5.62 -0.20
N MET A 28 3.34 -6.73 -0.82
CA MET A 28 2.57 -6.71 -2.07
C MET A 28 1.20 -6.06 -1.89
N ALA A 29 0.48 -6.39 -0.82
CA ALA A 29 -0.82 -5.80 -0.51
C ALA A 29 -0.72 -4.27 -0.30
N ASN A 30 0.28 -3.82 0.46
CA ASN A 30 0.50 -2.39 0.70
C ASN A 30 0.87 -1.64 -0.59
N ALA A 31 1.68 -2.25 -1.47
CA ALA A 31 2.00 -1.66 -2.77
C ALA A 31 0.75 -1.56 -3.66
N GLN A 32 -0.09 -2.60 -3.67
CA GLN A 32 -1.35 -2.58 -4.41
C GLN A 32 -2.30 -1.50 -3.91
N GLU A 33 -2.41 -1.32 -2.59
CA GLU A 33 -3.23 -0.27 -2.00
C GLU A 33 -2.72 1.13 -2.38
N LEU A 34 -1.41 1.34 -2.35
CA LEU A 34 -0.80 2.60 -2.80
C LEU A 34 -1.17 2.91 -4.26
N VAL A 35 -1.04 1.94 -5.16
CA VAL A 35 -1.40 2.10 -6.58
C VAL A 35 -2.89 2.40 -6.73
N ASN A 36 -3.76 1.71 -6.00
CA ASN A 36 -5.20 1.94 -6.04
C ASN A 36 -5.55 3.37 -5.58
N ASN A 37 -4.88 3.86 -4.54
CA ASN A 37 -5.07 5.21 -4.04
C ASN A 37 -4.59 6.27 -5.03
N ILE A 38 -3.44 6.07 -5.67
CA ILE A 38 -2.93 6.93 -6.74
C ILE A 38 -3.93 6.98 -7.89
N ASN A 39 -4.39 5.82 -8.37
CA ASN A 39 -5.36 5.72 -9.46
C ASN A 39 -6.63 6.50 -9.14
N LYS A 40 -7.23 6.29 -7.96
CA LYS A 40 -8.45 6.98 -7.55
C LYS A 40 -8.26 8.50 -7.49
N ASN A 41 -7.19 8.97 -6.84
CA ASN A 41 -6.95 10.39 -6.66
C ASN A 41 -6.61 11.09 -7.98
N CYS A 42 -5.70 10.52 -8.76
CA CYS A 42 -5.26 11.14 -10.01
C CYS A 42 -6.32 11.07 -11.11
N TYR A 43 -7.15 10.03 -11.14
CA TYR A 43 -8.33 10.02 -12.00
C TYR A 43 -9.29 11.16 -11.63
N GLN A 44 -9.63 11.29 -10.35
CA GLN A 44 -10.55 12.34 -9.89
C GLN A 44 -10.03 13.74 -10.20
N MET A 45 -8.72 13.97 -10.03
CA MET A 45 -8.12 15.27 -10.24
C MET A 45 -7.92 15.63 -11.71
N CYS A 46 -7.50 14.67 -12.54
CA CYS A 46 -7.08 14.94 -13.92
C CYS A 46 -8.13 14.59 -14.97
N LEU A 47 -8.92 13.53 -14.77
CA LEU A 47 -9.74 12.94 -15.84
C LEU A 47 -11.26 13.08 -15.60
N SER A 48 -11.71 13.32 -14.36
CA SER A 48 -13.15 13.31 -14.02
C SER A 48 -14.02 14.32 -14.79
N LYS A 49 -13.44 15.44 -15.22
CA LYS A 49 -14.18 16.53 -15.90
C LYS A 49 -14.33 16.31 -17.40
N ASN A 50 -13.39 15.59 -18.01
CA ASN A 50 -13.35 15.35 -19.45
C ASN A 50 -13.15 13.85 -19.70
N PRO A 51 -14.21 13.03 -19.56
CA PRO A 51 -14.13 11.60 -19.87
C PRO A 51 -14.08 11.40 -21.39
N GLY A 52 -12.96 11.76 -22.00
CA GLY A 52 -12.66 11.46 -23.39
C GLY A 52 -12.38 9.97 -23.58
N THR A 53 -12.47 9.49 -24.82
CA THR A 53 -12.08 8.12 -25.19
C THR A 53 -10.57 7.91 -25.29
N SER A 54 -9.79 8.97 -25.07
CA SER A 54 -8.32 8.98 -25.12
C SER A 54 -7.77 9.89 -24.04
N ILE A 55 -6.53 9.62 -23.64
CA ILE A 55 -5.76 10.47 -22.73
C ILE A 55 -5.03 11.51 -23.60
N SER A 56 -5.33 12.79 -23.40
CA SER A 56 -4.65 13.88 -24.10
C SER A 56 -3.26 14.15 -23.51
N SER A 57 -2.40 14.87 -24.23
CA SER A 57 -1.08 15.27 -23.69
C SER A 57 -1.18 16.13 -22.41
N SER A 58 -2.24 16.93 -22.27
CA SER A 58 -2.55 17.66 -21.04
C SER A 58 -2.92 16.73 -19.89
N ASP A 59 -3.65 15.65 -20.18
CA ASP A 59 -4.02 14.65 -19.17
C ASP A 59 -2.80 13.88 -18.70
N GLU A 60 -1.93 13.44 -19.63
CA GLU A 60 -0.66 12.79 -19.29
C GLU A 60 0.22 13.68 -18.41
N THR A 61 0.33 14.97 -18.75
CA THR A 61 1.08 15.94 -17.95
C THR A 61 0.47 16.12 -16.57
N CYS A 62 -0.86 16.16 -16.47
CA CYS A 62 -1.56 16.23 -15.18
C CYS A 62 -1.32 14.98 -14.33
N LEU A 63 -1.45 13.80 -14.93
CA LEU A 63 -1.26 12.51 -14.26
C LEU A 63 0.17 12.39 -13.71
N ALA A 64 1.19 12.71 -14.51
CA ALA A 64 2.58 12.70 -14.06
C ALA A 64 2.79 13.57 -12.81
N ARG A 65 2.33 14.83 -12.88
CA ARG A 65 2.41 15.77 -11.75
C ARG A 65 1.60 15.30 -10.53
N CYS A 66 0.46 14.68 -10.76
CA CYS A 66 -0.39 14.15 -9.69
C CYS A 66 0.32 13.01 -8.96
N MET A 67 0.87 12.04 -9.70
CA MET A 67 1.59 10.90 -9.13
C MET A 67 2.80 11.37 -8.32
N ASP A 68 3.62 12.26 -8.86
CA ASP A 68 4.80 12.82 -8.17
C ASP A 68 4.40 13.49 -6.85
N LYS A 69 3.38 14.36 -6.89
CA LYS A 69 2.88 15.05 -5.70
C LYS A 69 2.25 14.10 -4.70
N PHE A 70 1.51 13.09 -5.16
CA PHE A 70 0.89 12.10 -4.28
C PHE A 70 1.95 11.31 -3.52
N LEU A 71 2.97 10.79 -4.21
CA LEU A 71 4.06 10.04 -3.58
C LEU A 71 4.86 10.91 -2.59
N ALA A 72 5.17 12.15 -2.96
CA ALA A 72 5.82 13.09 -2.05
C ALA A 72 4.97 13.39 -0.81
N SER A 73 3.66 13.55 -0.98
CA SER A 73 2.74 13.82 0.14
C SER A 73 2.61 12.60 1.04
N TRP A 74 2.48 11.40 0.45
CA TRP A 74 2.44 10.14 1.18
C TRP A 74 3.70 9.93 2.02
N ASP A 75 4.88 10.21 1.45
CA ASP A 75 6.16 10.09 2.14
C ASP A 75 6.28 11.04 3.36
N VAL A 76 5.88 12.30 3.20
CA VAL A 76 5.83 13.27 4.32
C VAL A 76 4.87 12.81 5.42
N VAL A 77 3.65 12.42 5.05
CA VAL A 77 2.62 11.98 6.01
C VAL A 77 3.04 10.69 6.71
N SER A 78 3.59 9.73 5.97
CA SER A 78 4.06 8.44 6.49
C SER A 78 5.14 8.62 7.55
N ARG A 79 6.15 9.47 7.29
CA ARG A 79 7.18 9.80 8.29
C ARG A 79 6.59 10.49 9.53
N ALA A 80 5.72 11.46 9.33
CA ALA A 80 5.09 12.18 10.44
C ALA A 80 4.27 11.20 11.31
N TYR A 81 3.50 10.32 10.69
CA TYR A 81 2.72 9.31 11.38
C TYR A 81 3.59 8.34 12.18
N VAL A 82 4.63 7.76 11.55
CA VAL A 82 5.56 6.84 12.24
C VAL A 82 6.24 7.53 13.42
N SER A 83 6.69 8.78 13.24
CA SER A 83 7.30 9.56 14.33
C SER A 83 6.35 9.76 15.51
N ARG A 84 5.05 9.95 15.26
CA ARG A 84 4.04 10.10 16.33
C ARG A 84 3.76 8.79 17.04
N VAL A 85 3.57 7.71 16.28
CA VAL A 85 3.35 6.36 16.84
C VAL A 85 4.51 5.94 17.74
N GLN A 86 5.75 6.26 17.37
CA GLN A 86 6.91 5.97 18.22
C GLN A 86 6.95 6.80 19.51
N GLN A 87 6.49 8.05 19.48
CA GLN A 87 6.42 8.91 20.68
C GLN A 87 5.31 8.48 21.64
N GLU A 88 4.17 8.05 21.10
CA GLU A 88 3.00 7.62 21.88
C GLU A 88 3.07 6.15 22.31
N GLY A 89 3.82 5.32 21.57
CA GLY A 89 3.98 3.89 21.79
C GLY A 89 5.16 3.49 22.69
N SER A 90 5.90 4.46 23.24
CA SER A 90 6.87 4.20 24.32
C SER A 90 6.13 3.95 25.64
N PRO A 91 6.43 2.85 26.37
CA PRO A 91 6.15 2.79 27.81
C PRO A 91 6.87 3.92 28.56
#